data_AF-A0A524DZW7-F1
#
_entry.id   AF-A0A524DZW7-F1
#
_cell.length_a   1.000
_cell.length_b   1.000
_cell.length_c   1.000
_cell.angle_alpha   90.00
_cell.angle_beta   90.00
_cell.angle_gamma   90.00
#
_symmetry.space_group_name_H-M   'P 1'
#
loop_
_entity.id
_entity.type
_entity.pdbx_description
1 polymer ?
#
loop_
_entity_poly.entity_id
_entity_poly.type
_entity_poly.pdbx_seq_one_letter_code
_entity_poly.pdbx_strand_id
1 'polypeptide(L)'
;MNARLSQLLGVILLVVCVAMTFIVYQSTLMVEGDPMTVLASGIISWAILGLPELVIGLYLIIRGSREARVKDVSGDLIPLVQEAGRIGVAEAARELGVSTEDVADAADRLAHRRLPLVYLDRAKNEIVSPSAVTLEESLLHLLHAQRRMTFDQIAEVTNSTDEQIIEAVNVLSKMGRFRGTVDENSRVV
;
A
#
# COMPACT_ATOMS: atom_id res chain seq x y z
N MET A 1 -8.83 -2.13 -6.72
CA MET A 1 -10.03 -1.28 -6.83
C MET A 1 -9.60 0.15 -6.53
N ASN A 2 -10.14 1.17 -7.20
CA ASN A 2 -9.70 2.55 -6.94
C ASN A 2 -10.11 2.94 -5.50
N ALA A 3 -9.20 3.44 -4.66
CA ALA A 3 -9.47 3.68 -3.23
C ALA A 3 -10.70 4.60 -3.01
N ARG A 4 -10.85 5.61 -3.89
CA ARG A 4 -12.01 6.51 -3.93
C ARG A 4 -13.32 5.80 -4.29
N LEU A 5 -13.26 4.77 -5.13
CA LEU A 5 -14.43 3.96 -5.49
C LEU A 5 -14.88 3.08 -4.31
N SER A 6 -13.93 2.54 -3.54
CA SER A 6 -14.23 1.80 -2.30
C SER A 6 -14.88 2.70 -1.25
N GLN A 7 -14.38 3.93 -1.08
CA GLN A 7 -14.99 4.92 -0.19
C GLN A 7 -16.41 5.29 -0.63
N LEU A 8 -16.61 5.57 -1.93
CA LEU A 8 -17.92 5.91 -2.48
C LEU A 8 -18.93 4.78 -2.28
N LEU A 9 -18.52 3.53 -2.54
CA LEU A 9 -19.37 2.36 -2.35
C LEU A 9 -19.71 2.15 -0.87
N GLY A 10 -18.74 2.37 0.03
CA GLY A 10 -18.97 2.33 1.48
C GLY A 10 -19.96 3.40 1.96
N VAL A 11 -19.89 4.63 1.42
CA VAL A 11 -20.87 5.69 1.70
C VAL A 11 -22.27 5.31 1.20
N ILE A 12 -22.36 4.76 -0.01
CA ILE A 12 -23.64 4.30 -0.58
C ILE A 12 -24.26 3.22 0.33
N LEU A 13 -23.48 2.21 0.74
CA LEU A 13 -23.92 1.18 1.68
C LEU A 13 -24.41 1.76 3.01
N LEU A 14 -23.74 2.80 3.52
CA LEU A 14 -24.16 3.45 4.76
C LEU A 14 -25.50 4.19 4.59
N VAL A 15 -25.72 4.85 3.45
CA VAL A 15 -27.01 5.49 3.12
C VAL A 15 -28.12 4.44 2.99
N VAL A 16 -27.84 3.32 2.32
CA VAL A 16 -28.79 2.19 2.20
C VAL A 16 -29.11 1.61 3.57
N CYS A 17 -28.11 1.44 4.44
CA CYS A 17 -28.30 0.96 5.81
C CYS A 17 -29.19 1.91 6.64
N VAL A 18 -29.04 3.24 6.48
CA VAL A 18 -29.92 4.23 7.14
C VAL A 18 -31.35 4.10 6.61
N ALA A 19 -31.53 3.96 5.30
CA ALA A 19 -32.83 3.75 4.69
C ALA A 19 -33.50 2.45 5.17
N MET A 20 -32.74 1.34 5.24
CA MET A 20 -33.20 0.06 5.76
C MET A 20 -33.54 0.13 7.25
N THR A 21 -32.75 0.85 8.05
CA THR A 21 -33.05 1.08 9.46
C THR A 21 -34.36 1.85 9.63
N PHE A 22 -34.61 2.84 8.77
CA PHE A 22 -35.88 3.58 8.75
C PHE A 22 -37.06 2.69 8.35
N ILE A 23 -36.90 1.81 7.35
CA ILE A 23 -37.94 0.86 6.91
C ILE A 23 -38.25 -0.14 8.02
N VAL A 24 -37.23 -0.69 8.68
CA VAL A 24 -37.39 -1.60 9.83
C VAL A 24 -38.15 -0.88 10.95
N TYR A 25 -37.76 0.34 11.29
CA TYR A 25 -38.45 1.15 12.30
C TYR A 25 -39.94 1.37 11.98
N GLN A 26 -40.26 1.78 10.75
CA GLN A 26 -41.64 1.96 10.29
C GLN A 26 -42.42 0.65 10.32
N SER A 27 -41.80 -0.44 9.90
CA SER A 27 -42.41 -1.77 9.88
C SER A 27 -42.68 -2.29 11.29
N THR A 28 -41.77 -2.04 12.23
CA THR A 28 -41.92 -2.41 13.65
C THR A 28 -43.03 -1.60 14.33
N LEU A 29 -43.23 -0.33 13.98
CA LEU A 29 -44.34 0.50 14.48
C LEU A 29 -45.72 0.01 14.00
N MET A 30 -45.78 -0.71 12.88
CA MET A 30 -47.01 -1.29 12.34
C MET A 30 -47.35 -2.66 12.94
N VAL A 31 -46.47 -3.23 13.78
CA VAL A 31 -46.72 -4.49 14.48
C VAL A 31 -47.57 -4.21 15.72
N GLU A 32 -48.81 -4.67 15.72
CA GLU A 32 -49.65 -4.70 16.92
C GLU A 32 -49.18 -5.83 17.86
N GLY A 33 -48.86 -5.50 19.12
CA GLY A 33 -48.37 -6.48 20.10
C GLY A 33 -47.87 -5.85 21.40
N ASP A 34 -47.45 -6.69 22.34
CA ASP A 34 -46.85 -6.27 23.60
C ASP A 34 -45.52 -5.52 23.35
N PRO A 35 -45.14 -4.47 24.11
CA PRO A 35 -43.96 -3.66 23.84
C PRO A 35 -42.66 -4.47 23.73
N MET A 36 -42.57 -5.57 24.47
CA MET A 36 -41.43 -6.48 24.42
C MET A 36 -41.31 -7.21 23.08
N THR A 37 -42.43 -7.62 22.48
CA THR A 37 -42.48 -8.29 21.17
C THR A 37 -42.13 -7.34 20.04
N VAL A 38 -42.62 -6.10 20.12
CA VAL A 38 -42.28 -5.02 19.18
C VAL A 38 -40.78 -4.71 19.23
N LEU A 39 -40.20 -4.60 20.43
CA LEU A 39 -38.77 -4.36 20.60
C LEU A 39 -37.92 -5.52 20.04
N ALA A 40 -38.25 -6.76 20.41
CA ALA A 40 -37.49 -7.94 20.00
C ALA A 40 -37.53 -8.13 18.47
N SER A 41 -38.68 -7.96 17.84
CA SER A 41 -38.82 -8.06 16.39
C SER A 41 -38.02 -6.96 15.66
N GLY A 42 -38.05 -5.73 16.15
CA GLY A 42 -37.24 -4.63 15.60
C GLY A 42 -35.73 -4.90 15.67
N ILE A 43 -35.24 -5.40 16.80
CA ILE A 43 -33.82 -5.75 16.98
C ILE A 43 -33.40 -6.89 16.04
N ILE A 44 -34.20 -7.95 15.95
CA ILE A 44 -33.89 -9.11 15.09
C ILE A 44 -33.90 -8.69 13.61
N SER A 45 -34.91 -7.93 13.17
CA SER A 45 -34.98 -7.41 11.79
C SER A 45 -33.80 -6.49 11.47
N TRP A 46 -33.41 -5.62 12.39
CA TRP A 46 -32.23 -4.77 12.22
C TRP A 46 -30.92 -5.57 12.19
N ALA A 47 -30.80 -6.60 13.04
CA ALA A 47 -29.61 -7.46 13.07
C ALA A 47 -29.42 -8.25 11.77
N ILE A 48 -30.51 -8.63 11.09
CA ILE A 48 -30.45 -9.37 9.82
C ILE A 48 -30.22 -8.43 8.64
N LEU A 49 -30.90 -7.27 8.60
CA LEU A 49 -30.92 -6.39 7.44
C LEU A 49 -29.90 -5.24 7.53
N GLY A 50 -29.84 -4.55 8.67
CA GLY A 50 -29.00 -3.36 8.83
C GLY A 50 -27.56 -3.67 9.22
N LEU A 51 -27.36 -4.66 10.09
CA LEU A 51 -26.03 -4.95 10.67
C LEU A 51 -24.99 -5.40 9.61
N PRO A 52 -25.30 -6.32 8.68
CA PRO A 52 -24.33 -6.73 7.66
C PRO A 52 -23.92 -5.59 6.72
N GLU A 53 -24.89 -4.75 6.29
CA GLU A 53 -24.63 -3.60 5.44
C GLU A 53 -23.76 -2.55 6.15
N LEU A 54 -24.04 -2.31 7.44
CA LEU A 54 -23.25 -1.40 8.26
C LEU A 54 -21.81 -1.89 8.42
N VAL A 55 -21.60 -3.17 8.72
CA VAL A 55 -20.27 -3.76 8.90
C VAL A 55 -19.48 -3.69 7.60
N ILE A 56 -20.08 -4.07 6.46
CA ILE A 56 -19.40 -4.05 5.15
C ILE A 56 -19.14 -2.61 4.71
N GLY A 57 -20.12 -1.71 4.86
CA GLY A 57 -19.97 -0.29 4.51
C GLY A 57 -18.87 0.38 5.32
N LEU A 58 -18.86 0.19 6.64
CA LEU A 58 -17.83 0.74 7.52
C LEU A 58 -16.44 0.16 7.20
N TYR A 59 -16.36 -1.16 6.95
CA TYR A 59 -15.11 -1.81 6.54
C TYR A 59 -14.55 -1.21 5.24
N LEU A 60 -15.40 -0.98 4.23
CA LEU A 60 -14.98 -0.40 2.95
C LEU A 60 -14.53 1.06 3.06
N ILE A 61 -15.16 1.84 3.95
CA ILE A 61 -14.74 3.22 4.25
C ILE A 61 -13.36 3.22 4.93
N ILE A 62 -13.20 2.41 5.98
CA ILE A 62 -11.93 2.33 6.74
C ILE A 62 -10.81 1.88 5.81
N ARG A 63 -11.01 0.77 5.09
CA ARG A 63 -10.01 0.24 4.15
C ARG A 63 -9.72 1.23 3.02
N GLY A 64 -10.74 1.84 2.44
CA GLY A 64 -10.59 2.83 1.38
C GLY A 64 -9.84 4.08 1.84
N SER A 65 -10.07 4.53 3.08
CA SER A 65 -9.34 5.66 3.68
C SER A 65 -7.86 5.36 3.91
N ARG A 66 -7.52 4.16 4.38
CA ARG A 66 -6.13 3.73 4.57
C ARG A 66 -5.43 3.60 3.22
N GLU A 67 -6.06 2.99 2.22
CA GLU A 67 -5.48 2.85 0.88
C GLU A 67 -5.28 4.21 0.17
N ALA A 68 -6.19 5.18 0.38
CA ALA A 68 -6.04 6.53 -0.14
C ALA A 68 -4.89 7.28 0.55
N ARG A 69 -4.83 7.22 1.89
CA ARG A 69 -3.78 7.87 2.67
C ARG A 69 -2.39 7.36 2.29
N VAL A 70 -2.21 6.05 2.18
CA VAL A 70 -0.92 5.47 1.77
C VAL A 70 -0.54 5.91 0.34
N LYS A 71 -1.51 6.04 -0.56
CA LYS A 71 -1.24 6.51 -1.94
C LYS A 71 -0.79 7.97 -1.96
N ASP A 72 -1.40 8.82 -1.14
CA ASP A 72 -1.03 10.24 -1.02
C ASP A 72 0.36 10.36 -0.38
N VAL A 73 0.61 9.64 0.73
CA VAL A 73 1.94 9.57 1.39
C VAL A 73 3.02 9.07 0.43
N SER A 74 2.76 8.07 -0.39
CA SER A 74 3.71 7.62 -1.42
C SER A 74 4.06 8.73 -2.43
N GLY A 75 3.15 9.67 -2.72
CA GLY A 75 3.42 10.79 -3.62
C GLY A 75 4.38 11.80 -3.00
N ASP A 76 4.14 12.15 -1.74
CA ASP A 76 4.93 13.14 -0.99
C ASP A 76 6.27 12.58 -0.49
N LEU A 77 6.37 11.26 -0.31
CA LEU A 77 7.60 10.58 0.10
C LEU A 77 8.68 10.57 -1.01
N ILE A 78 8.29 10.52 -2.28
CA ILE A 78 9.24 10.49 -3.41
C ILE A 78 10.17 11.72 -3.42
N PRO A 79 9.67 12.98 -3.48
CA PRO A 79 10.55 14.15 -3.55
C PRO A 79 11.44 14.28 -2.30
N LEU A 80 10.90 13.92 -1.14
CA LEU A 80 11.60 14.00 0.14
C LEU A 80 12.79 13.04 0.21
N VAL A 81 12.62 11.80 -0.28
CA VAL A 81 13.72 10.82 -0.39
C VAL A 81 14.69 11.17 -1.52
N GLN A 82 14.22 11.79 -2.61
CA GLN A 82 15.09 12.23 -3.70
C GLN A 82 16.00 13.39 -3.29
N GLU A 83 15.53 14.29 -2.42
CA GLU A 83 16.33 15.41 -1.89
C GLU A 83 17.33 14.94 -0.82
N ALA A 84 16.88 14.11 0.12
CA ALA A 84 17.74 13.62 1.21
C ALA A 84 18.67 12.45 0.82
N GLY A 85 18.33 11.71 -0.24
CA GLY A 85 19.02 10.48 -0.67
C GLY A 85 18.77 9.27 0.24
N ARG A 86 18.89 9.45 1.56
CA ARG A 86 18.52 8.48 2.61
C ARG A 86 17.77 9.21 3.72
N ILE A 87 16.66 8.64 4.20
CA ILE A 87 15.92 9.18 5.34
C ILE A 87 15.37 8.07 6.24
N GLY A 88 15.40 8.27 7.56
CA GLY A 88 14.78 7.33 8.49
C GLY A 88 13.25 7.30 8.39
N VAL A 89 12.62 6.13 8.55
CA VAL A 89 11.14 6.02 8.54
C VAL A 89 10.49 6.93 9.60
N ALA A 90 11.11 7.05 10.77
CA ALA A 90 10.62 7.91 11.85
C ALA A 90 10.78 9.41 11.58
N GLU A 91 11.78 9.78 10.78
CA GLU A 91 12.03 11.16 10.37
C GLU A 91 11.06 11.55 9.26
N ALA A 92 10.92 10.72 8.23
CA ALA A 92 9.91 10.87 7.18
C ALA A 92 8.48 10.95 7.74
N ALA A 93 8.15 10.13 8.75
CA ALA A 93 6.85 10.19 9.42
C ALA A 93 6.60 11.52 10.15
N ARG A 94 7.64 12.10 10.76
CA ARG A 94 7.56 13.38 11.45
C ARG A 94 7.36 14.52 10.47
N GLU A 95 8.08 14.49 9.35
CA GLU A 95 8.05 15.53 8.33
C GLU A 95 6.74 15.52 7.54
N LEU A 96 6.22 14.33 7.24
CA LEU A 96 4.94 14.13 6.56
C LEU A 96 3.72 14.19 7.50
N GLY A 97 3.95 14.28 8.83
CA GLY A 97 2.88 14.34 9.83
C GLY A 97 1.98 13.10 9.88
N VAL A 98 2.51 11.94 9.52
CA VAL A 98 1.77 10.66 9.41
C VAL A 98 2.37 9.59 10.31
N SER A 99 1.68 8.45 10.44
CA SER A 99 2.18 7.33 11.23
C SER A 99 3.38 6.66 10.55
N THR A 100 4.30 6.11 11.35
CA THR A 100 5.45 5.35 10.82
C THR A 100 5.03 4.12 10.03
N GLU A 101 3.89 3.52 10.40
CA GLU A 101 3.31 2.38 9.68
C GLU A 101 2.84 2.79 8.27
N ASP A 102 2.13 3.92 8.15
CA ASP A 102 1.67 4.41 6.84
C ASP A 102 2.85 4.75 5.91
N VAL A 103 3.95 5.28 6.46
CA VAL A 103 5.18 5.57 5.70
C VAL A 103 5.90 4.30 5.27
N ALA A 104 6.03 3.32 6.16
CA ALA A 104 6.63 2.03 5.82
C ALA A 104 5.81 1.29 4.74
N ASP A 105 4.47 1.28 4.88
CA ASP A 105 3.55 0.72 3.88
C ASP A 105 3.65 1.47 2.54
N ALA A 106 3.81 2.80 2.57
CA ALA A 106 4.00 3.63 1.38
C ALA A 106 5.34 3.34 0.68
N ALA A 107 6.42 3.21 1.45
CA ALA A 107 7.75 2.88 0.93
C ALA A 107 7.77 1.47 0.32
N ASP A 108 7.19 0.47 0.99
CA ASP A 108 7.10 -0.90 0.50
C ASP A 108 6.27 -0.97 -0.79
N ARG A 109 5.15 -0.22 -0.87
CA ARG A 109 4.38 -0.10 -2.13
C ARG A 109 5.16 0.56 -3.26
N LEU A 110 6.00 1.55 -2.98
CA LEU A 110 6.85 2.20 -3.99
C LEU A 110 7.93 1.25 -4.50
N ALA A 111 8.54 0.46 -3.61
CA ALA A 111 9.55 -0.53 -3.95
C ALA A 111 9.01 -1.63 -4.89
N HIS A 112 7.74 -2.03 -4.75
CA HIS A 112 7.11 -3.06 -5.57
C HIS A 112 6.48 -2.54 -6.88
N ARG A 113 6.64 -1.25 -7.23
CA ARG A 113 6.19 -0.74 -8.54
C ARG A 113 7.12 -1.21 -9.66
N ARG A 114 6.63 -1.18 -10.91
CA ARG A 114 7.41 -1.53 -12.12
C ARG A 114 8.74 -0.79 -12.24
N LEU A 115 8.81 0.42 -11.69
CA LEU A 115 10.03 1.21 -11.53
C LEU A 115 10.15 1.54 -10.02
N PRO A 116 11.06 0.87 -9.29
CA PRO A 116 11.27 1.14 -7.87
C PRO A 116 11.92 2.51 -7.73
N LEU A 117 11.15 3.51 -7.29
CA LEU A 117 11.67 4.87 -7.09
C LEU A 117 12.37 5.02 -5.73
N VAL A 118 12.03 4.13 -4.79
CA VAL A 118 12.44 4.17 -3.39
C VAL A 118 12.47 2.74 -2.87
N TYR A 119 13.41 2.42 -1.97
CA TYR A 119 13.44 1.13 -1.26
C TYR A 119 13.49 1.31 0.25
N LEU A 120 12.99 0.31 0.99
CA LEU A 120 13.00 0.26 2.45
C LEU A 120 14.09 -0.71 2.93
N ASP A 121 15.13 -0.19 3.58
CA ASP A 121 16.08 -1.00 4.33
C ASP A 121 15.47 -1.37 5.69
N ARG A 122 14.93 -2.60 5.77
CA ARG A 122 14.30 -3.14 6.99
C ARG A 122 15.29 -3.38 8.13
N ALA A 123 16.59 -3.49 7.84
CA ALA A 123 17.59 -3.68 8.89
C ALA A 123 17.84 -2.39 9.66
N LYS A 124 17.76 -1.24 8.98
CA LYS A 124 18.02 0.09 9.54
C LYS A 124 16.76 0.94 9.74
N ASN A 125 15.61 0.49 9.24
CA ASN A 125 14.37 1.29 9.15
C ASN A 125 14.61 2.63 8.42
N GLU A 126 15.29 2.55 7.28
CA GLU A 126 15.61 3.70 6.43
C GLU A 126 15.00 3.52 5.05
N ILE A 127 14.61 4.64 4.46
CA ILE A 127 14.03 4.77 3.15
C ILE A 127 15.10 5.42 2.26
N VAL A 128 15.42 4.78 1.16
CA VAL A 128 16.60 5.15 0.38
C VAL A 128 16.26 5.25 -1.11
N SER A 129 16.84 6.26 -1.75
CA SER A 129 16.81 6.41 -3.21
C SER A 129 17.84 5.46 -3.85
N PRO A 130 17.45 4.65 -4.85
CA PRO A 130 18.38 3.83 -5.63
C PRO A 130 19.51 4.62 -6.32
N SER A 131 19.31 5.91 -6.57
CA SER A 131 20.32 6.78 -7.20
C SER A 131 21.36 7.32 -6.21
N ALA A 132 21.09 7.23 -4.90
CA ALA A 132 21.90 7.84 -3.85
C ALA A 132 22.92 6.86 -3.23
N VAL A 133 22.95 5.60 -3.68
CA VAL A 133 23.81 4.55 -3.14
C VAL A 133 24.64 3.90 -4.24
N THR A 134 25.61 3.06 -3.87
CA THR A 134 26.46 2.40 -4.87
C THR A 134 25.64 1.42 -5.70
N LEU A 135 26.06 1.20 -6.95
CA LEU A 135 25.33 0.34 -7.88
C LEU A 135 25.12 -1.08 -7.32
N GLU A 136 26.09 -1.61 -6.57
CA GLU A 136 25.97 -2.93 -5.94
C GLU A 136 24.92 -2.96 -4.82
N GLU A 137 24.84 -1.90 -4.00
CA GLU A 137 23.82 -1.75 -2.96
C GLU A 137 22.44 -1.62 -3.61
N SER A 138 22.30 -0.75 -4.62
CA SER A 138 21.06 -0.56 -5.39
C SER A 138 20.59 -1.87 -6.03
N LEU A 139 21.47 -2.60 -6.69
CA LEU A 139 21.12 -3.88 -7.34
C LEU A 139 20.63 -4.92 -6.34
N LEU A 140 21.28 -5.05 -5.18
CA LEU A 140 20.81 -5.97 -4.14
C LEU A 140 19.39 -5.61 -3.69
N HIS A 141 19.12 -4.34 -3.44
CA HIS A 141 17.79 -3.90 -2.99
C HIS A 141 16.74 -4.04 -4.09
N LEU A 142 17.07 -3.67 -5.33
CA LEU A 142 16.18 -3.81 -6.49
C LEU A 142 15.82 -5.28 -6.76
N LEU A 143 16.81 -6.18 -6.73
CA LEU A 143 16.61 -7.62 -6.96
C LEU A 143 15.91 -8.32 -5.79
N HIS A 144 16.07 -7.79 -4.56
CA HIS A 144 15.26 -8.23 -3.42
C HIS A 144 13.79 -7.83 -3.54
N ALA A 145 13.52 -6.62 -4.03
CA ALA A 145 12.16 -6.12 -4.25
C ALA A 145 11.50 -6.79 -5.47
N GLN A 146 12.27 -7.04 -6.54
CA GLN A 146 11.81 -7.68 -7.77
C GLN A 146 12.74 -8.81 -8.18
N ARG A 147 12.21 -10.03 -8.19
CA ARG A 147 12.96 -11.24 -8.56
C ARG A 147 13.52 -11.25 -9.98
N ARG A 148 13.06 -10.36 -10.86
CA ARG A 148 13.44 -10.29 -12.28
C ARG A 148 13.34 -8.85 -12.77
N MET A 149 14.42 -8.31 -13.32
CA MET A 149 14.45 -6.94 -13.88
C MET A 149 15.26 -6.90 -15.18
N THR A 150 14.81 -6.09 -16.13
CA THR A 150 15.56 -5.82 -17.36
C THR A 150 16.66 -4.78 -17.13
N PHE A 151 17.70 -4.81 -17.94
CA PHE A 151 18.80 -3.84 -17.84
C PHE A 151 18.30 -2.41 -18.06
N ASP A 152 17.35 -2.22 -18.99
CA ASP A 152 16.75 -0.90 -19.24
C ASP A 152 16.05 -0.35 -17.98
N GLN A 153 15.33 -1.18 -17.22
CA GLN A 153 14.68 -0.76 -15.97
C GLN A 153 15.70 -0.45 -14.86
N ILE A 154 16.80 -1.18 -14.79
CA ILE A 154 17.87 -0.92 -13.82
C ILE A 154 18.57 0.38 -14.19
N ALA A 155 18.95 0.54 -15.47
CA ALA A 155 19.61 1.73 -15.99
C ALA A 155 18.76 3.00 -15.79
N GLU A 156 17.44 2.92 -15.98
CA GLU A 156 16.51 4.03 -15.75
C GLU A 156 16.48 4.49 -14.29
N VAL A 157 16.68 3.56 -13.34
CA VAL A 157 16.56 3.82 -11.90
C VAL A 157 17.90 4.19 -11.25
N THR A 158 18.99 3.54 -11.66
CA THR A 158 20.34 3.75 -11.10
C THR A 158 21.19 4.68 -11.96
N ASN A 159 20.69 5.12 -13.12
CA ASN A 159 21.42 5.92 -14.11
C ASN A 159 22.77 5.30 -14.48
N SER A 160 22.78 3.99 -14.72
CA SER A 160 23.98 3.17 -14.96
C SER A 160 23.95 2.53 -16.34
N THR A 161 25.12 2.20 -16.89
CA THR A 161 25.22 1.51 -18.18
C THR A 161 25.10 0.00 -18.03
N ASP A 162 24.72 -0.69 -19.11
CA ASP A 162 24.65 -2.16 -19.17
C ASP A 162 25.96 -2.83 -18.70
N GLU A 163 27.12 -2.30 -19.08
CA GLU A 163 28.43 -2.81 -18.69
C GLU A 163 28.66 -2.71 -17.17
N GLN A 164 28.29 -1.56 -16.57
CA GLN A 164 28.38 -1.35 -15.12
C GLN A 164 27.44 -2.28 -14.36
N ILE A 165 26.24 -2.53 -14.90
CA ILE A 165 25.28 -3.47 -14.31
C ILE A 165 25.84 -4.89 -14.31
N ILE A 166 26.40 -5.35 -15.43
CA ILE A 166 27.04 -6.68 -15.53
C ILE A 166 28.20 -6.80 -14.54
N GLU A 167 29.07 -5.78 -14.48
CA GLU A 167 30.22 -5.77 -13.56
C GLU A 167 29.76 -5.85 -12.10
N ALA A 168 28.79 -5.02 -11.70
CA ALA A 168 28.27 -4.99 -10.35
C ALA A 168 27.58 -6.32 -9.96
N VAL A 169 26.80 -6.92 -10.85
CA VAL A 169 26.19 -8.24 -10.60
C VAL A 169 27.25 -9.33 -10.46
N ASN A 170 28.31 -9.30 -11.29
CA ASN A 170 29.43 -10.23 -11.17
C ASN A 170 30.19 -10.09 -9.85
N VAL A 171 30.41 -8.86 -9.39
CA VAL A 171 31.02 -8.57 -8.09
C VAL A 171 30.12 -9.11 -6.95
N LEU A 172 28.82 -8.87 -7.01
CA LEU A 172 27.84 -9.38 -6.04
C LEU A 172 27.77 -10.92 -6.01
N SER A 173 27.85 -11.56 -7.17
CA SER A 173 27.88 -13.03 -7.29
C SER A 173 29.16 -13.61 -6.71
N LYS A 174 30.32 -13.00 -6.95
CA LYS A 174 31.62 -13.42 -6.36
C LYS A 174 31.62 -13.29 -4.84
N MET A 175 30.94 -12.26 -4.30
CA MET A 175 30.77 -12.06 -2.86
C MET A 175 29.73 -13.00 -2.23
N GLY A 176 29.05 -13.84 -3.03
CA GLY A 176 28.00 -14.75 -2.56
C GLY A 176 26.73 -14.04 -2.08
N ARG A 177 26.58 -12.73 -2.36
CA ARG A 177 25.41 -11.93 -1.99
C ARG A 177 24.29 -12.00 -3.03
N PHE A 178 24.60 -12.43 -4.25
CA PHE A 178 23.65 -12.70 -5.32
C PHE A 178 23.79 -14.15 -5.82
N ARG A 179 22.66 -14.80 -6.11
CA ARG A 179 22.59 -16.20 -6.57
C ARG A 179 21.76 -16.39 -7.85
N GLY A 180 21.42 -15.30 -8.54
CA GLY A 180 20.63 -15.36 -9.78
C GLY A 180 21.47 -15.59 -11.03
N THR A 181 20.80 -15.63 -12.17
CA THR A 181 21.41 -15.82 -13.50
C THR A 181 21.22 -14.56 -14.31
N VAL A 182 22.31 -14.01 -14.85
CA VAL A 182 22.26 -12.91 -15.82
C VAL A 182 22.17 -13.53 -17.21
N ASP A 183 21.16 -13.14 -17.99
CA ASP A 183 21.06 -13.48 -19.40
C ASP A 183 21.39 -12.23 -20.25
N GLU A 184 22.60 -12.21 -20.79
CA GLU A 184 23.12 -11.12 -21.63
C GLU A 184 22.35 -10.99 -22.95
N ASN A 185 21.81 -12.09 -23.48
CA ASN A 185 21.08 -12.06 -24.76
C ASN A 185 19.68 -11.46 -24.60
N SER A 186 19.02 -11.73 -23.47
CA SER A 186 17.70 -11.16 -23.18
C SER A 186 17.75 -9.87 -22.37
N ARG A 187 18.94 -9.43 -21.92
CA ARG A 187 19.18 -8.23 -21.09
C ARG A 187 18.35 -8.27 -19.79
N VAL A 188 18.35 -9.42 -19.12
CA VAL A 188 17.58 -9.66 -17.89
C VAL A 188 18.45 -10.23 -16.78
N VAL A 189 18.22 -9.74 -15.56
CA VAL A 189 18.74 -10.27 -14.29
C VAL A 189 17.61 -10.87 -13.47
#